data_AF-A0A8H7C979-F1
#
_entry.id   AF-A0A8H7C979-F1
#
_cell.length_a   1.000
_cell.length_b   1.000
_cell.length_c   1.000
_cell.angle_alpha   90.00
_cell.angle_beta   90.00
_cell.angle_gamma   90.00
#
_symmetry.space_group_name_H-M   'P 1'
#
loop_
_entity.id
_entity.type
_entity.pdbx_description
1 polymer ?
#
loop_
_entity_poly.entity_id
_entity_poly.type
_entity_poly.pdbx_seq_one_letter_code
_entity_poly.pdbx_strand_id
1 'polypeptide(L)'
;MSMDANRLTSDHFAVMLGFEPQNPVDSSQIRLPIRFVTGQEIERNGRVSAFASDVTEAQQDRVWSQFCAHYLPATIAKFLELPPSTEQLHPSERSLLAEYPVNNAYLEILYQIQHLPYLYKYLRSSKDIAQPGKRLPQILAERIAERVVRWDAALKNSRDLDMQDFYLSAAGCSLQLLNTLCVQLIRTPDRATIIDAQTQQVLLPVLTQWAARYRGRELLGDVSARMVAWLSGSSQFNRAANRVRRATKNWDTCGLPACSKKEELKACVRCQTVRYCSVEHQKQDWNGATGSRHKLCCFQTEY
;
A
#
# COMPACT_ATOMS: atom_id res chain seq x y z
N MET A 1 21.19 11.29 -12.25
CA MET A 1 22.25 10.64 -11.44
C MET A 1 21.59 9.51 -10.68
N SER A 2 21.98 8.26 -10.94
CA SER A 2 21.35 7.06 -10.34
C SER A 2 21.86 6.86 -8.91
N MET A 3 20.96 6.67 -7.94
CA MET A 3 21.31 6.19 -6.60
C MET A 3 21.83 4.75 -6.71
N ASP A 4 22.80 4.36 -5.87
CA ASP A 4 23.16 2.94 -5.70
C ASP A 4 22.02 2.26 -4.94
N ALA A 5 20.98 1.93 -5.68
CA ALA A 5 19.69 1.47 -5.20
C ALA A 5 19.81 0.17 -4.35
N ASN A 6 20.91 -0.56 -4.52
CA ASN A 6 21.25 -1.75 -3.74
C ASN A 6 21.56 -1.48 -2.26
N ARG A 7 21.82 -0.23 -1.88
CA ARG A 7 22.17 0.15 -0.50
C ARG A 7 20.96 0.60 0.32
N LEU A 8 19.81 0.81 -0.31
CA LEU A 8 18.60 1.21 0.39
C LEU A 8 18.04 0.06 1.23
N THR A 9 17.59 0.41 2.42
CA THR A 9 17.09 -0.50 3.47
C THR A 9 15.79 0.05 4.03
N SER A 10 15.05 -0.75 4.81
CA SER A 10 13.83 -0.29 5.49
C SER A 10 14.07 0.96 6.35
N ASP A 11 15.24 1.07 6.97
CA ASP A 11 15.56 2.15 7.90
C ASP A 11 15.71 3.50 7.19
N HIS A 12 16.13 3.48 5.92
CA HIS A 12 16.13 4.68 5.11
C HIS A 12 14.72 5.27 4.97
N PHE A 13 13.73 4.44 4.64
CA PHE A 13 12.33 4.86 4.56
C PHE A 13 11.76 5.27 5.91
N ALA A 14 12.16 4.56 6.98
CA ALA A 14 11.79 4.96 8.33
C ALA A 14 12.20 6.41 8.61
N VAL A 15 13.46 6.77 8.30
CA VAL A 15 13.90 8.16 8.47
C VAL A 15 13.17 9.12 7.53
N MET A 16 12.89 8.74 6.27
CA MET A 16 12.09 9.60 5.37
C MET A 16 10.70 9.93 5.93
N LEU A 17 10.10 8.98 6.64
CA LEU A 17 8.80 9.16 7.30
C LEU A 17 8.88 9.84 8.68
N GLY A 18 10.08 10.18 9.14
CA GLY A 18 10.33 10.79 10.44
C GLY A 18 10.31 9.80 11.62
N PHE A 19 10.57 8.51 11.37
CA PHE A 19 10.73 7.49 12.40
C PHE A 19 12.19 7.34 12.83
N GLU A 20 12.38 6.87 14.06
CA GLU A 20 13.69 6.44 14.54
C GLU A 20 14.07 5.10 13.89
N PRO A 21 15.23 5.01 13.22
CA PRO A 21 15.64 3.79 12.56
C PRO A 21 16.16 2.75 13.57
N GLN A 22 15.90 1.48 13.31
CA GLN A 22 16.40 0.38 14.15
C GLN A 22 17.91 0.19 14.05
N ASN A 23 18.51 0.51 12.90
CA ASN A 23 19.95 0.46 12.70
C ASN A 23 20.47 1.84 12.27
N PRO A 24 21.74 2.15 12.56
CA PRO A 24 22.37 3.37 12.05
C PRO A 24 22.26 3.44 10.52
N VAL A 25 21.76 4.58 10.04
CA VAL A 25 21.63 4.87 8.62
C VAL A 25 22.81 5.72 8.17
N ASP A 26 23.62 5.22 7.23
CA ASP A 26 24.74 5.98 6.68
C ASP A 26 24.24 7.04 5.70
N SER A 27 24.08 8.27 6.21
CA SER A 27 23.65 9.41 5.41
C SER A 27 24.60 9.82 4.30
N SER A 28 25.86 9.38 4.30
CA SER A 28 26.79 9.66 3.21
C SER A 28 26.49 8.84 1.95
N GLN A 29 25.76 7.72 2.09
CA GLN A 29 25.45 6.82 0.99
C GLN A 29 24.23 7.24 0.19
N ILE A 30 23.40 8.10 0.76
CA ILE A 30 22.31 8.75 0.05
C ILE A 30 22.77 10.18 -0.24
N ARG A 31 22.91 10.52 -1.53
CA ARG A 31 23.30 11.87 -1.98
C ARG A 31 22.23 12.95 -1.71
N LEU A 32 21.29 12.66 -0.82
CA LEU A 32 20.17 13.51 -0.46
C LEU A 32 20.14 13.65 1.05
N PRO A 33 19.81 14.84 1.59
CA PRO A 33 19.62 14.99 3.02
C PRO A 33 18.55 14.00 3.48
N ILE A 34 18.95 13.04 4.32
CA ILE A 34 18.07 12.04 4.91
C ILE A 34 17.24 12.66 6.04
N ARG A 35 17.79 13.68 6.72
CA ARG A 35 17.05 14.45 7.70
C ARG A 35 16.16 15.44 6.98
N PHE A 36 14.94 15.01 6.69
CA PHE A 36 13.90 15.95 6.31
C PHE A 36 13.50 16.73 7.57
N VAL A 37 13.71 18.04 7.51
CA VAL A 37 13.09 18.97 8.46
C VAL A 37 11.58 18.99 8.17
N THR A 38 10.78 19.52 9.09
CA THR A 38 9.38 19.93 8.80
C THR A 38 9.34 20.74 7.50
N GLY A 39 8.43 20.40 6.57
CA GLY A 39 8.14 21.20 5.38
C GLY A 39 8.73 20.68 4.08
N GLN A 40 8.73 19.36 3.87
CA GLN A 40 9.24 18.68 2.67
C GLN A 40 8.36 17.46 2.30
N GLU A 41 7.06 17.55 2.56
CA GLU A 41 6.12 16.44 2.46
C GLU A 41 5.95 15.94 1.02
N ILE A 42 5.89 16.85 0.03
CA ILE A 42 5.84 16.48 -1.39
C ILE A 42 7.16 15.83 -1.83
N GLU A 43 8.29 16.40 -1.42
CA GLU A 43 9.60 15.85 -1.76
C GLU A 43 9.78 14.43 -1.20
N ARG A 44 9.35 14.19 0.05
CA ARG A 44 9.35 12.84 0.65
C ARG A 44 8.52 11.88 -0.18
N ASN A 45 7.33 12.29 -0.62
CA ASN A 45 6.45 11.45 -1.44
C ASN A 45 7.14 11.07 -2.76
N GLY A 46 7.67 12.05 -3.50
CA GLY A 46 8.36 11.81 -4.76
C GLY A 46 9.57 10.89 -4.63
N ARG A 47 10.31 10.98 -3.51
CA ARG A 47 11.46 10.10 -3.23
C ARG A 47 11.04 8.66 -2.93
N VAL A 48 9.93 8.45 -2.21
CA VAL A 48 9.40 7.09 -2.00
C VAL A 48 8.96 6.48 -3.32
N SER A 49 8.25 7.24 -4.18
CA SER A 49 7.83 6.76 -5.49
C SER A 49 9.01 6.41 -6.40
N ALA A 50 10.06 7.25 -6.42
CA ALA A 50 11.24 7.01 -7.24
C ALA A 50 11.97 5.71 -6.88
N PHE A 51 11.97 5.31 -5.61
CA PHE A 51 12.60 4.05 -5.20
C PHE A 51 12.02 2.85 -5.95
N ALA A 52 10.70 2.75 -6.06
CA ALA A 52 10.05 1.60 -6.70
C ALA A 52 10.44 1.46 -8.19
N SER A 53 10.90 2.52 -8.85
CA SER A 53 11.37 2.50 -10.23
C SER A 53 12.85 2.11 -10.37
N ASP A 54 13.66 2.34 -9.34
CA ASP A 54 15.13 2.25 -9.42
C ASP A 54 15.71 0.92 -8.89
N VAL A 55 14.93 0.09 -8.19
CA VAL A 55 15.38 -1.21 -7.65
C VAL A 55 14.68 -2.41 -8.28
N THR A 56 15.37 -3.56 -8.29
CA THR A 56 14.77 -4.85 -8.70
C THR A 56 13.63 -5.27 -7.78
N GLU A 57 12.64 -6.01 -8.31
CA GLU A 57 11.49 -6.53 -7.53
C GLU A 57 11.95 -7.33 -6.30
N ALA A 58 13.00 -8.14 -6.42
CA ALA A 58 13.53 -8.93 -5.31
C ALA A 58 14.09 -8.06 -4.17
N GLN A 59 14.74 -6.94 -4.51
CA GLN A 59 15.23 -5.98 -3.52
C GLN A 59 14.05 -5.20 -2.90
N GLN A 60 13.06 -4.81 -3.69
CA GLN A 60 11.83 -4.16 -3.19
C GLN A 60 11.13 -5.05 -2.18
N ASP A 61 10.87 -6.31 -2.53
CA ASP A 61 10.22 -7.30 -1.65
C ASP A 61 10.92 -7.42 -0.30
N ARG A 62 12.27 -7.49 -0.32
CA ARG A 62 13.07 -7.59 0.90
C ARG A 62 12.92 -6.33 1.75
N VAL A 63 13.14 -5.16 1.16
CA VAL A 63 13.10 -3.87 1.86
C VAL A 63 11.70 -3.61 2.42
N TRP A 64 10.67 -3.84 1.63
CA TRP A 64 9.29 -3.67 2.05
C TRP A 64 8.82 -4.70 3.07
N SER A 65 9.25 -5.95 2.97
CA SER A 65 8.96 -6.96 3.99
C SER A 65 9.57 -6.59 5.34
N GLN A 66 10.82 -6.12 5.33
CA GLN A 66 11.50 -5.64 6.54
C GLN A 66 10.80 -4.40 7.09
N PHE A 67 10.49 -3.43 6.23
CA PHE A 67 9.78 -2.22 6.61
C PHE A 67 8.43 -2.54 7.25
N CYS A 68 7.65 -3.44 6.64
CA CYS A 68 6.36 -3.84 7.18
C CYS A 68 6.49 -4.41 8.59
N ALA A 69 7.48 -5.26 8.82
CA ALA A 69 7.66 -5.93 10.09
C ALA A 69 7.97 -4.97 11.25
N HIS A 70 8.62 -3.85 10.96
CA HIS A 70 9.12 -2.91 11.97
C HIS A 70 8.30 -1.61 12.05
N TYR A 71 7.82 -1.09 10.93
CA TYR A 71 7.28 0.28 10.84
C TYR A 71 5.83 0.36 10.35
N LEU A 72 5.19 -0.75 9.95
CA LEU A 72 3.81 -0.72 9.46
C LEU A 72 2.82 -0.12 10.47
N PRO A 73 2.83 -0.49 11.77
CA PRO A 73 1.89 0.09 12.73
C PRO A 73 2.04 1.61 12.85
N ALA A 74 3.28 2.10 12.95
CA ALA A 74 3.59 3.52 13.03
C ALA A 74 3.20 4.27 11.75
N THR A 75 3.43 3.67 10.58
CA THR A 75 3.03 4.22 9.27
C THR A 75 1.53 4.39 9.19
N ILE A 76 0.76 3.39 9.62
CA ILE A 76 -0.69 3.46 9.65
C ILE A 76 -1.17 4.51 10.66
N ALA A 77 -0.59 4.55 11.86
CA ALA A 77 -0.94 5.57 12.85
C ALA A 77 -0.73 6.98 12.30
N LYS A 78 0.42 7.27 11.69
CA LYS A 78 0.68 8.56 11.04
C LYS A 78 -0.20 8.83 9.83
N PHE A 79 -0.55 7.82 9.05
CA PHE A 79 -1.49 8.03 7.95
C PHE A 79 -2.89 8.40 8.47
N LEU A 80 -3.36 7.77 9.55
CA LEU A 80 -4.66 8.08 10.16
C LEU A 80 -4.66 9.48 10.78
N GLU A 81 -3.56 9.84 11.46
CA GLU A 81 -3.35 11.12 12.11
C GLU A 81 -2.17 11.84 11.45
N LEU A 82 -2.43 12.38 10.26
CA LEU A 82 -1.39 13.03 9.46
C LEU A 82 -0.77 14.19 10.24
N PRO A 83 0.57 14.28 10.27
CA PRO A 83 1.20 15.50 10.75
C PRO A 83 0.76 16.66 9.83
N PRO A 84 0.53 17.87 10.38
CA PRO A 84 0.20 19.02 9.57
C PRO A 84 1.31 19.22 8.53
N SER A 85 0.92 19.53 7.29
CA SER A 85 1.92 19.94 6.32
C SER A 85 2.54 21.26 6.78
N THR A 86 3.85 21.29 6.80
CA THR A 86 4.64 22.47 7.18
C THR A 86 5.34 23.09 5.96
N GLU A 87 4.99 22.61 4.77
CA GLU A 87 5.65 22.94 3.51
C GLU A 87 5.30 24.36 3.07
N GLN A 88 6.35 25.15 2.81
CA GLN A 88 6.22 26.48 2.23
C GLN A 88 6.48 26.39 0.74
N LEU A 89 5.43 26.04 -0.02
CA LEU A 89 5.53 25.92 -1.46
C LEU A 89 5.39 27.26 -2.19
N HIS A 90 5.93 27.30 -3.41
CA HIS A 90 5.68 28.39 -4.33
C HIS A 90 4.16 28.52 -4.58
N PRO A 91 3.61 29.73 -4.80
CA PRO A 91 2.17 29.91 -5.03
C PRO A 91 1.57 29.02 -6.13
N SER A 92 2.35 28.69 -7.17
CA SER A 92 1.92 27.79 -8.25
C SER A 92 1.75 26.33 -7.83
N GLU A 93 2.39 25.91 -6.74
CA GLU A 93 2.39 24.53 -6.24
C GLU A 93 1.45 24.34 -5.05
N ARG A 94 0.80 25.41 -4.56
CA ARG A 94 -0.14 25.35 -3.43
C ARG A 94 -1.30 24.38 -3.64
N SER A 95 -1.67 24.13 -4.90
CA SER A 95 -2.67 23.12 -5.25
C SER A 95 -2.24 21.72 -4.83
N LEU A 96 -0.95 21.40 -4.86
CA LEU A 96 -0.40 20.10 -4.45
C LEU A 96 -0.55 19.88 -2.94
N LEU A 97 -0.44 20.92 -2.12
CA LEU A 97 -0.68 20.82 -0.67
C LEU A 97 -2.12 20.46 -0.35
N ALA A 98 -3.07 20.90 -1.18
CA ALA A 98 -4.46 20.54 -1.00
C ALA A 98 -4.71 19.03 -1.25
N GLU A 99 -3.77 18.34 -1.89
CA GLU A 99 -3.78 16.89 -2.10
C GLU A 99 -3.10 16.11 -0.97
N TYR A 100 -2.30 16.78 -0.12
CA TYR A 100 -1.50 16.13 0.92
C TYR A 100 -2.26 15.06 1.74
N PRO A 101 -3.54 15.23 2.13
CA PRO A 101 -4.22 14.19 2.92
C PRO A 101 -4.39 12.83 2.23
N VAL A 102 -4.32 12.79 0.90
CA VAL A 102 -4.39 11.56 0.07
C VAL A 102 -3.24 11.44 -0.92
N ASN A 103 -2.22 12.27 -0.81
CA ASN A 103 -1.04 12.17 -1.65
C ASN A 103 0.17 12.58 -0.81
N ASN A 104 0.65 11.62 -0.02
CA ASN A 104 1.76 11.78 0.91
C ASN A 104 2.56 10.49 0.99
N ALA A 105 3.77 10.60 1.53
CA ALA A 105 4.70 9.47 1.62
C ALA A 105 4.14 8.26 2.41
N TYR A 106 3.25 8.47 3.39
CA TYR A 106 2.63 7.36 4.10
C TYR A 106 1.67 6.58 3.20
N LEU A 107 0.83 7.26 2.42
CA LEU A 107 -0.02 6.61 1.43
C LEU A 107 0.81 5.85 0.41
N GLU A 108 1.87 6.48 -0.09
CA GLU A 108 2.73 5.86 -1.10
C GLU A 108 3.35 4.56 -0.57
N ILE A 109 3.90 4.56 0.64
CA ILE A 109 4.39 3.32 1.28
C ILE A 109 3.27 2.28 1.40
N LEU A 110 2.08 2.68 1.87
CA LEU A 110 0.94 1.75 1.98
C LEU A 110 0.53 1.16 0.63
N TYR A 111 0.58 1.97 -0.44
CA TYR A 111 0.34 1.54 -1.81
C TYR A 111 1.42 0.54 -2.28
N GLN A 112 2.70 0.85 -2.05
CA GLN A 112 3.81 -0.01 -2.43
C GLN A 112 3.74 -1.37 -1.71
N ILE A 113 3.36 -1.42 -0.43
CA ILE A 113 3.31 -2.68 0.34
C ILE A 113 1.97 -3.43 0.23
N GLN A 114 0.98 -2.91 -0.51
CA GLN A 114 -0.39 -3.44 -0.47
C GLN A 114 -0.51 -4.91 -0.92
N HIS A 115 0.45 -5.36 -1.74
CA HIS A 115 0.53 -6.72 -2.25
C HIS A 115 1.21 -7.69 -1.28
N LEU A 116 1.87 -7.18 -0.23
CA LEU A 116 2.64 -7.99 0.70
C LEU A 116 1.73 -8.66 1.76
N PRO A 117 2.00 -9.93 2.11
CA PRO A 117 1.22 -10.62 3.14
C PRO A 117 1.27 -9.97 4.53
N TYR A 118 2.28 -9.13 4.79
CA TYR A 118 2.41 -8.41 6.07
C TYR A 118 1.28 -7.42 6.32
N LEU A 119 0.86 -6.66 5.31
CA LEU A 119 -0.28 -5.75 5.45
C LEU A 119 -1.55 -6.54 5.78
N TYR A 120 -1.74 -7.67 5.09
CA TYR A 120 -2.86 -8.56 5.37
C TYR A 120 -2.85 -9.11 6.79
N LYS A 121 -1.68 -9.58 7.26
CA LYS A 121 -1.48 -10.07 8.62
C LYS A 121 -1.84 -8.97 9.63
N TYR A 122 -1.36 -7.75 9.42
CA TYR A 122 -1.66 -6.58 10.26
C TYR A 122 -3.15 -6.32 10.33
N LEU A 123 -3.82 -6.14 9.19
CA LEU A 123 -5.25 -5.84 9.11
C LEU A 123 -6.16 -6.92 9.73
N ARG A 124 -5.65 -8.12 9.99
CA ARG A 124 -6.39 -9.22 10.64
C ARG A 124 -5.94 -9.56 12.04
N SER A 125 -4.82 -9.02 12.48
CA SER A 125 -4.39 -9.22 13.85
C SER A 125 -5.48 -8.70 14.80
N SER A 126 -5.61 -9.43 15.92
CA SER A 126 -6.46 -9.05 17.04
C SER A 126 -5.68 -8.28 18.10
N LYS A 127 -4.36 -8.15 17.95
CA LYS A 127 -3.52 -7.43 18.90
C LYS A 127 -3.80 -5.93 18.84
N ASP A 128 -3.67 -5.25 19.98
CA ASP A 128 -4.03 -3.84 20.13
C ASP A 128 -3.26 -2.93 19.16
N ILE A 129 -1.98 -3.21 18.95
CA ILE A 129 -1.13 -2.48 18.00
C ILE A 129 -1.68 -2.46 16.56
N ALA A 130 -2.55 -3.41 16.19
CA ALA A 130 -3.14 -3.51 14.86
C ALA A 130 -4.58 -2.95 14.75
N GLN A 131 -5.20 -2.59 15.86
CA GLN A 131 -6.57 -2.05 15.88
C GLN A 131 -6.74 -0.76 15.07
N PRO A 132 -5.78 0.19 15.05
CA PRO A 132 -5.88 1.37 14.19
C PRO A 132 -6.07 1.01 12.70
N GLY A 133 -5.46 -0.10 12.24
CA GLY A 133 -5.59 -0.57 10.86
C GLY A 133 -7.01 -0.84 10.39
N LYS A 134 -7.94 -1.12 11.30
CA LYS A 134 -9.35 -1.38 10.95
C LYS A 134 -10.05 -0.12 10.42
N ARG A 135 -9.59 1.07 10.83
CA ARG A 135 -10.13 2.37 10.41
C ARG A 135 -9.55 2.84 9.06
N LEU A 136 -8.47 2.22 8.59
CA LEU A 136 -7.75 2.66 7.39
C LEU A 136 -8.63 2.76 6.12
N PRO A 137 -9.50 1.78 5.79
CA PRO A 137 -10.36 1.88 4.61
C PRO A 137 -11.34 3.06 4.70
N GLN A 138 -11.96 3.25 5.86
CA GLN A 138 -12.92 4.33 6.12
C GLN A 138 -12.25 5.70 5.93
N ILE A 139 -11.14 5.94 6.63
CA ILE A 139 -10.41 7.22 6.56
C ILE A 139 -9.91 7.51 5.14
N LEU A 140 -9.40 6.49 4.42
CA LEU A 140 -8.96 6.67 3.04
C LEU A 140 -10.16 7.00 2.12
N ALA A 141 -11.29 6.33 2.29
CA ALA A 141 -12.50 6.57 1.51
C ALA A 141 -13.05 7.99 1.73
N GLU A 142 -13.15 8.46 2.98
CA GLU A 142 -13.56 9.83 3.33
C GLU A 142 -12.67 10.86 2.64
N ARG A 143 -11.36 10.72 2.75
CA ARG A 143 -10.41 11.66 2.15
C ARG A 143 -10.45 11.65 0.63
N ILE A 144 -10.73 10.50 0.00
CA ILE A 144 -11.00 10.45 -1.45
C ILE A 144 -12.30 11.17 -1.76
N ALA A 145 -13.38 10.92 -1.01
CA ALA A 145 -14.69 11.53 -1.23
C ALA A 145 -14.65 13.07 -1.15
N GLU A 146 -13.85 13.63 -0.25
CA GLU A 146 -13.60 15.08 -0.16
C GLU A 146 -12.97 15.68 -1.43
N ARG A 147 -12.26 14.88 -2.23
CA ARG A 147 -11.42 15.36 -3.35
C ARG A 147 -11.93 14.92 -4.72
N VAL A 148 -12.72 13.86 -4.77
CA VAL A 148 -13.10 13.19 -6.02
C VAL A 148 -13.77 14.14 -7.03
N VAL A 149 -14.54 15.12 -6.56
CA VAL A 149 -15.17 16.15 -7.41
C VAL A 149 -14.13 17.08 -8.03
N ARG A 150 -13.15 17.55 -7.23
CA ARG A 150 -12.04 18.37 -7.72
C ARG A 150 -11.19 17.61 -8.72
N TRP A 151 -10.87 16.35 -8.42
CA TRP A 151 -10.13 15.47 -9.32
C TRP A 151 -10.86 15.28 -10.65
N ASP A 152 -12.16 15.01 -10.63
CA ASP A 152 -12.93 14.84 -11.88
C ASP A 152 -12.96 16.12 -12.71
N ALA A 153 -13.09 17.29 -12.07
CA ALA A 153 -13.02 18.57 -12.76
C ALA A 153 -11.63 18.82 -13.38
N ALA A 154 -10.54 18.55 -12.65
CA ALA A 154 -9.19 18.71 -13.15
C ALA A 154 -8.91 17.76 -14.32
N LEU A 155 -9.30 16.49 -14.19
CA LEU A 155 -9.11 15.47 -15.23
C LEU A 155 -9.89 15.76 -16.53
N LYS A 156 -11.02 16.46 -16.44
CA LYS A 156 -11.83 16.88 -17.61
C LYS A 156 -11.30 18.14 -18.28
N ASN A 157 -10.81 19.09 -17.48
CA ASN A 157 -10.60 20.46 -17.94
C ASN A 157 -9.12 20.87 -18.04
N SER A 158 -8.19 20.05 -17.52
CA SER A 158 -6.76 20.39 -17.59
C SER A 158 -6.29 20.39 -19.04
N ARG A 159 -5.66 21.49 -19.44
CA ARG A 159 -4.85 21.57 -20.67
C ARG A 159 -3.39 21.22 -20.40
N ASP A 160 -3.01 21.20 -19.14
CA ASP A 160 -1.69 20.82 -18.65
C ASP A 160 -1.66 19.30 -18.48
N LEU A 161 -0.86 18.63 -19.30
CA LEU A 161 -0.72 17.18 -19.31
C LEU A 161 -0.05 16.67 -18.04
N ASP A 162 0.94 17.39 -17.50
CA ASP A 162 1.65 16.98 -16.29
C ASP A 162 0.70 17.00 -15.09
N MET A 163 -0.15 18.04 -15.00
CA MET A 163 -1.19 18.10 -13.97
C MET A 163 -2.25 17.01 -14.16
N GLN A 164 -2.61 16.67 -15.41
CA GLN A 164 -3.55 15.59 -15.68
C GLN A 164 -2.98 14.23 -15.23
N ASP A 165 -1.73 13.94 -15.57
CA ASP A 165 -1.02 12.71 -15.19
C ASP A 165 -0.87 12.61 -13.67
N PHE A 166 -0.56 13.73 -13.01
CA PHE A 166 -0.55 13.81 -11.56
C PHE A 166 -1.90 13.39 -10.94
N TYR A 167 -3.02 13.96 -11.42
CA TYR A 167 -4.34 13.61 -10.90
C TYR A 167 -4.77 12.18 -11.23
N LEU A 168 -4.42 11.67 -12.42
CA LEU A 168 -4.66 10.28 -12.80
C LEU A 168 -3.93 9.32 -11.84
N SER A 169 -2.65 9.59 -11.57
CA SER A 169 -1.82 8.82 -10.64
C SER A 169 -2.38 8.90 -9.22
N ALA A 170 -2.59 10.11 -8.68
CA ALA A 170 -3.07 10.30 -7.31
C ALA A 170 -4.42 9.59 -7.06
N ALA A 171 -5.38 9.74 -7.98
CA ALA A 171 -6.68 9.08 -7.88
C ALA A 171 -6.55 7.56 -8.05
N GLY A 172 -5.75 7.11 -9.03
CA GLY A 172 -5.53 5.70 -9.34
C GLY A 172 -4.90 4.94 -8.18
N CYS A 173 -3.81 5.45 -7.63
CA CYS A 173 -3.09 4.84 -6.51
C CYS A 173 -3.96 4.80 -5.23
N SER A 174 -4.64 5.91 -4.90
CA SER A 174 -5.54 5.99 -3.74
C SER A 174 -6.68 4.98 -3.83
N LEU A 175 -7.35 4.90 -4.99
CA LEU A 175 -8.44 3.95 -5.20
C LEU A 175 -7.96 2.51 -5.25
N GLN A 176 -6.76 2.26 -5.78
CA GLN A 176 -6.17 0.93 -5.82
C GLN A 176 -5.86 0.42 -4.42
N LEU A 177 -5.28 1.25 -3.57
CA LEU A 177 -5.09 0.91 -2.16
C LEU A 177 -6.44 0.67 -1.47
N LEU A 178 -7.42 1.58 -1.63
CA LEU A 178 -8.75 1.41 -1.03
C LEU A 178 -9.41 0.10 -1.46
N ASN A 179 -9.39 -0.20 -2.76
CA ASN A 179 -9.90 -1.46 -3.30
C ASN A 179 -9.21 -2.67 -2.67
N THR A 180 -7.89 -2.65 -2.54
CA THR A 180 -7.14 -3.74 -1.88
C THR A 180 -7.58 -3.91 -0.43
N LEU A 181 -7.68 -2.83 0.34
CA LEU A 181 -8.14 -2.87 1.74
C LEU A 181 -9.56 -3.44 1.86
N CYS A 182 -10.49 -2.98 1.02
CA CYS A 182 -11.86 -3.45 0.95
C CYS A 182 -11.97 -4.93 0.55
N VAL A 183 -11.10 -5.41 -0.35
CA VAL A 183 -11.01 -6.84 -0.71
C VAL A 183 -10.51 -7.69 0.46
N GLN A 184 -9.57 -7.18 1.27
CA GLN A 184 -9.10 -7.91 2.45
C GLN A 184 -10.21 -8.10 3.50
N LEU A 185 -11.12 -7.13 3.57
CA LEU A 185 -12.26 -7.10 4.48
C LEU A 185 -13.57 -7.61 3.84
N ILE A 186 -13.53 -8.24 2.67
CA ILE A 186 -14.75 -8.68 1.94
C ILE A 186 -15.64 -9.67 2.69
N ARG A 187 -15.16 -10.24 3.80
CA ARG A 187 -15.92 -11.16 4.67
C ARG A 187 -16.61 -10.48 5.84
N THR A 188 -16.40 -9.18 6.03
CA THR A 188 -17.18 -8.41 7.00
C THR A 188 -18.64 -8.44 6.56
N PRO A 189 -19.59 -8.91 7.41
CA PRO A 189 -20.98 -9.08 7.02
C PRO A 189 -21.63 -7.78 6.55
N ASP A 190 -21.32 -6.68 7.25
CA ASP A 190 -21.84 -5.36 6.96
C ASP A 190 -20.75 -4.45 6.36
N ARG A 191 -20.91 -4.07 5.10
CA ARG A 191 -19.97 -3.18 4.39
C ARG A 191 -20.04 -1.74 4.89
N ALA A 192 -21.17 -1.32 5.45
CA ALA A 192 -21.33 0.01 6.01
C ALA A 192 -20.39 0.23 7.20
N THR A 193 -19.91 -0.85 7.84
CA THR A 193 -18.87 -0.79 8.89
C THR A 193 -17.45 -0.59 8.35
N ILE A 194 -17.24 -0.75 7.03
CA ILE A 194 -15.94 -0.53 6.36
C ILE A 194 -15.89 0.85 5.72
N ILE A 195 -16.94 1.21 4.97
CA ILE A 195 -17.14 2.54 4.38
C ILE A 195 -18.58 2.94 4.69
N ASP A 196 -18.78 4.03 5.40
CA ASP A 196 -20.12 4.51 5.76
C ASP A 196 -20.96 4.90 4.52
N ALA A 197 -22.29 4.92 4.68
CA ALA A 197 -23.22 5.17 3.58
C ALA A 197 -23.07 6.57 2.94
N GLN A 198 -22.74 7.61 3.70
CA GLN A 198 -22.56 8.97 3.19
C GLN A 198 -21.33 9.04 2.27
N THR A 199 -20.22 8.47 2.70
CA THR A 199 -19.00 8.36 1.88
C THR A 199 -19.27 7.56 0.60
N GLN A 200 -20.01 6.45 0.69
CA GLN A 200 -20.40 5.69 -0.52
C GLN A 200 -21.26 6.50 -1.50
N GLN A 201 -22.21 7.29 -1.00
CA GLN A 201 -23.08 8.13 -1.82
C GLN A 201 -22.30 9.20 -2.61
N VAL A 202 -21.23 9.75 -2.02
CA VAL A 202 -20.36 10.72 -2.70
C VAL A 202 -19.49 10.03 -3.76
N LEU A 203 -18.92 8.87 -3.44
CA LEU A 203 -17.99 8.17 -4.33
C LEU A 203 -18.69 7.55 -5.55
N LEU A 204 -19.82 6.88 -5.36
CA LEU A 204 -20.42 6.02 -6.37
C LEU A 204 -20.70 6.71 -7.72
N PRO A 205 -21.27 7.94 -7.77
CA PRO A 205 -21.54 8.62 -9.04
C PRO A 205 -20.25 8.92 -9.82
N VAL A 206 -19.19 9.37 -9.15
CA VAL A 206 -17.94 9.76 -9.81
C VAL A 206 -17.16 8.52 -10.24
N LEU A 207 -17.09 7.48 -9.41
CA LEU A 207 -16.46 6.21 -9.77
C LEU A 207 -17.16 5.53 -10.95
N THR A 208 -18.49 5.63 -11.04
CA THR A 208 -19.24 5.12 -12.20
C THR A 208 -18.84 5.86 -13.48
N GLN A 209 -18.69 7.19 -13.42
CA GLN A 209 -18.23 7.98 -14.55
C GLN A 209 -16.78 7.65 -14.94
N TRP A 210 -15.88 7.51 -13.98
CA TRP A 210 -14.48 7.15 -14.23
C TRP A 210 -14.33 5.74 -14.78
N ALA A 211 -15.12 4.79 -14.27
CA ALA A 211 -15.18 3.44 -14.82
C ALA A 211 -15.65 3.44 -16.29
N ALA A 212 -16.63 4.28 -16.65
CA ALA A 212 -17.04 4.39 -18.05
C ALA A 212 -15.99 5.11 -18.92
N ARG A 213 -15.40 6.19 -18.39
CA ARG A 213 -14.46 7.04 -19.13
C ARG A 213 -13.11 6.37 -19.33
N TYR A 214 -12.51 5.74 -18.33
CA TYR A 214 -11.10 5.35 -18.37
C TYR A 214 -10.85 3.83 -18.50
N ARG A 215 -11.91 3.01 -18.53
CA ARG A 215 -11.76 1.54 -18.51
C ARG A 215 -10.98 1.01 -19.70
N GLY A 216 -10.07 0.07 -19.42
CA GLY A 216 -9.17 -0.54 -20.39
C GLY A 216 -8.11 0.40 -20.97
N ARG A 217 -8.05 1.66 -20.52
CA ARG A 217 -7.04 2.65 -20.93
C ARG A 217 -6.11 2.98 -19.78
N GLU A 218 -6.69 3.30 -18.62
CA GLU A 218 -5.94 3.69 -17.44
C GLU A 218 -6.28 2.79 -16.25
N LEU A 219 -5.31 2.64 -15.33
CA LEU A 219 -5.51 1.98 -14.04
C LEU A 219 -6.76 2.51 -13.31
N LEU A 220 -6.97 3.83 -13.39
CA LEU A 220 -8.09 4.53 -12.76
C LEU A 220 -9.45 3.98 -13.19
N GLY A 221 -9.64 3.65 -14.47
CA GLY A 221 -10.91 3.13 -14.97
C GLY A 221 -11.20 1.72 -14.45
N ASP A 222 -10.19 0.86 -14.47
CA ASP A 222 -10.32 -0.53 -14.04
C ASP A 222 -10.52 -0.63 -12.53
N VAL A 223 -9.80 0.17 -11.74
CA VAL A 223 -9.99 0.21 -10.29
C VAL A 223 -11.33 0.84 -9.90
N SER A 224 -11.77 1.88 -10.61
CA SER A 224 -13.10 2.48 -10.39
C SER A 224 -14.20 1.46 -10.64
N ALA A 225 -14.10 0.67 -11.72
CA ALA A 225 -15.06 -0.39 -12.01
C ALA A 225 -15.10 -1.47 -10.91
N ARG A 226 -13.95 -1.85 -10.36
CA ARG A 226 -13.86 -2.77 -9.20
C ARG A 226 -14.51 -2.17 -7.95
N MET A 227 -14.25 -0.89 -7.66
CA MET A 227 -14.84 -0.19 -6.52
C MET A 227 -16.34 -0.04 -6.65
N VAL A 228 -16.88 0.29 -7.84
CA VAL A 228 -18.33 0.31 -8.10
C VAL A 228 -18.92 -1.07 -7.82
N ALA A 229 -18.31 -2.15 -8.32
CA ALA A 229 -18.79 -3.51 -8.08
C ALA A 229 -18.74 -3.90 -6.59
N TRP A 230 -17.74 -3.42 -5.83
CA TRP A 230 -17.67 -3.58 -4.38
C TRP A 230 -18.78 -2.80 -3.68
N LEU A 231 -18.97 -1.52 -4.01
CA LEU A 231 -19.99 -0.66 -3.38
C LEU A 231 -21.41 -1.18 -3.65
N SER A 232 -21.67 -1.66 -4.87
CA SER A 232 -22.99 -2.19 -5.27
C SER A 232 -23.27 -3.63 -4.80
N GLY A 233 -22.40 -4.26 -4.01
CA GLY A 233 -22.70 -5.59 -3.48
C GLY A 233 -22.54 -6.74 -4.47
N SER A 234 -21.88 -6.56 -5.62
CA SER A 234 -21.86 -7.55 -6.71
C SER A 234 -21.38 -8.94 -6.28
N SER A 235 -22.22 -9.96 -6.47
CA SER A 235 -21.91 -11.35 -6.11
C SER A 235 -20.74 -11.93 -6.92
N GLN A 236 -20.62 -11.56 -8.20
CA GLN A 236 -19.51 -11.95 -9.05
C GLN A 236 -18.20 -11.36 -8.52
N PHE A 237 -18.21 -10.08 -8.18
CA PHE A 237 -17.06 -9.42 -7.58
C PHE A 237 -16.68 -10.10 -6.26
N ASN A 238 -17.65 -10.41 -5.39
CA ASN A 238 -17.38 -11.06 -4.10
C ASN A 238 -16.66 -12.41 -4.26
N ARG A 239 -17.05 -13.21 -5.27
CA ARG A 239 -16.37 -14.47 -5.60
C ARG A 239 -14.93 -14.22 -6.05
N ALA A 240 -14.71 -13.25 -6.93
CA ALA A 240 -13.37 -12.88 -7.40
C ALA A 240 -12.49 -12.34 -6.27
N ALA A 241 -12.99 -11.39 -5.47
CA ALA A 241 -12.33 -10.82 -4.31
C ALA A 241 -11.95 -11.90 -3.28
N ASN A 242 -12.82 -12.90 -3.04
CA ASN A 242 -12.47 -14.03 -2.17
C ASN A 242 -11.35 -14.92 -2.73
N ARG A 243 -11.17 -14.99 -4.06
CA ARG A 243 -10.01 -15.66 -4.67
C ARG A 243 -8.75 -14.83 -4.47
N VAL A 244 -8.79 -13.54 -4.81
CA VAL A 244 -7.65 -12.62 -4.61
C VAL A 244 -7.20 -12.62 -3.15
N ARG A 245 -8.13 -12.44 -2.21
CA ARG A 245 -7.85 -12.49 -0.77
C ARG A 245 -7.24 -13.82 -0.30
N ARG A 246 -7.48 -14.94 -0.98
CA ARG A 246 -6.82 -16.23 -0.66
C ARG A 246 -5.41 -16.26 -1.23
N ALA A 247 -5.25 -15.84 -2.49
CA ALA A 247 -3.97 -15.77 -3.18
C ALA A 247 -2.99 -14.81 -2.48
N THR A 248 -3.43 -13.61 -2.05
CA THR A 248 -2.56 -12.65 -1.33
C THR A 248 -1.97 -13.21 -0.03
N LYS A 249 -2.60 -14.25 0.56
CA LYS A 249 -2.01 -14.89 1.73
C LYS A 249 -0.87 -15.84 1.37
N ASN A 250 -0.82 -16.36 0.15
CA ASN A 250 -0.07 -17.56 -0.21
C ASN A 250 -0.37 -18.71 0.78
N TRP A 251 -1.64 -18.90 1.12
CA TRP A 251 -2.08 -19.91 2.11
C TRP A 251 -2.82 -21.09 1.48
N ASP A 252 -2.99 -21.09 0.16
CA ASP A 252 -3.66 -22.14 -0.60
C ASP A 252 -2.68 -23.12 -1.26
N THR A 253 -1.37 -22.83 -1.23
CA THR A 253 -0.32 -23.71 -1.74
C THR A 253 0.88 -23.73 -0.78
N CYS A 254 1.67 -24.79 -0.84
CA CYS A 254 2.97 -24.84 -0.18
C CYS A 254 3.89 -23.75 -0.74
N GLY A 255 4.64 -23.07 0.13
CA GLY A 255 5.56 -21.99 -0.24
C GLY A 255 6.84 -22.45 -0.93
N LEU A 256 7.13 -23.76 -0.95
CA LEU A 256 8.22 -24.32 -1.73
C LEU A 256 7.80 -24.32 -3.21
N PRO A 257 8.49 -23.61 -4.13
CA PRO A 257 8.01 -23.40 -5.50
C PRO A 257 7.73 -24.69 -6.29
N ALA A 258 8.46 -25.77 -6.01
CA ALA A 258 8.29 -27.06 -6.66
C ALA A 258 7.11 -27.90 -6.10
N CYS A 259 6.44 -27.45 -5.04
CA CYS A 259 5.37 -28.18 -4.37
C CYS A 259 4.00 -27.53 -4.59
N SER A 260 3.06 -28.30 -5.16
CA SER A 260 1.69 -27.88 -5.41
C SER A 260 0.69 -28.32 -4.33
N LYS A 261 1.14 -28.93 -3.23
CA LYS A 261 0.26 -29.40 -2.14
C LYS A 261 -0.51 -28.21 -1.54
N LYS A 262 -1.82 -28.39 -1.35
CA LYS A 262 -2.76 -27.36 -0.88
C LYS A 262 -3.33 -27.62 0.51
N GLU A 263 -3.07 -28.81 1.05
CA GLU A 263 -3.66 -29.31 2.28
C GLU A 263 -2.62 -29.38 3.40
N GLU A 264 -3.09 -29.35 4.66
CA GLU A 264 -2.27 -29.48 5.87
C GLU A 264 -1.12 -28.46 5.97
N LEU A 265 -1.34 -27.27 5.39
CA LEU A 265 -0.33 -26.22 5.32
C LEU A 265 -0.13 -25.55 6.68
N LYS A 266 1.09 -25.68 7.24
CA LYS A 266 1.55 -25.07 8.48
C LYS A 266 2.21 -23.73 8.19
N ALA A 267 1.87 -22.69 8.94
CA ALA A 267 2.49 -21.37 8.79
C ALA A 267 3.93 -21.36 9.29
N CYS A 268 4.79 -20.58 8.65
CA CYS A 268 6.13 -20.30 9.18
C CYS A 268 5.99 -19.69 10.59
N VAL A 269 6.70 -20.27 11.56
CA VAL A 269 6.62 -19.85 12.97
C VAL A 269 7.05 -18.39 13.19
N ARG A 270 8.02 -17.91 12.40
CA ARG A 270 8.60 -16.57 12.55
C ARG A 270 7.71 -15.47 11.97
N CYS A 271 7.47 -15.49 10.66
CA CYS A 271 6.73 -14.44 9.97
C CYS A 271 5.22 -14.70 9.90
N GLN A 272 4.79 -15.97 9.89
CA GLN A 272 3.41 -16.42 9.65
C GLN A 272 2.82 -15.94 8.31
N THR A 273 3.65 -15.49 7.36
CA THR A 273 3.23 -15.00 6.04
C THR A 273 3.27 -16.07 4.96
N VAL A 274 4.08 -17.11 5.11
CA VAL A 274 4.19 -18.25 4.19
C VAL A 274 3.75 -19.54 4.88
N ARG A 275 3.19 -20.51 4.14
CA ARG A 275 2.85 -21.83 4.68
C ARG A 275 3.57 -22.95 3.93
N TYR A 276 3.84 -24.06 4.63
CA TYR A 276 4.47 -25.25 4.08
C TYR A 276 3.68 -26.49 4.47
N CYS A 277 3.62 -27.49 3.60
CA CYS A 277 2.99 -28.77 3.93
C CYS A 277 3.84 -29.65 4.85
N SER A 278 5.12 -29.33 5.05
CA SER A 278 6.04 -30.05 5.93
C SER A 278 7.18 -29.15 6.43
N VAL A 279 7.84 -29.57 7.50
CA VAL A 279 9.03 -28.86 8.03
C VAL A 279 10.21 -29.00 7.06
N GLU A 280 10.28 -30.12 6.36
CA GLU A 280 11.29 -30.43 5.34
C GLU A 280 11.21 -29.44 4.18
N HIS A 281 10.00 -29.12 3.69
CA HIS A 281 9.83 -28.13 2.63
C HIS A 281 10.20 -26.72 3.09
N GLN A 282 9.90 -26.37 4.36
CA GLN A 282 10.35 -25.11 4.93
C GLN A 282 11.89 -25.05 4.99
N LYS A 283 12.57 -26.13 5.40
CA LYS A 283 14.03 -26.21 5.44
C LYS A 283 14.64 -26.15 4.03
N GLN A 284 14.05 -26.84 3.06
CA GLN A 284 14.50 -26.83 1.66
C GLN A 284 14.38 -25.44 1.06
N ASP A 285 13.23 -24.78 1.27
CA ASP A 285 13.08 -23.39 0.87
C ASP A 285 14.14 -22.56 1.59
N TRP A 286 14.24 -22.60 2.92
CA TRP A 286 15.23 -21.80 3.68
C TRP A 286 16.70 -21.96 3.23
N ASN A 287 17.11 -23.16 2.86
CA ASN A 287 18.49 -23.51 2.50
C ASN A 287 18.77 -23.51 0.99
N GLY A 288 17.84 -23.07 0.14
CA GLY A 288 18.04 -23.03 -1.30
C GLY A 288 19.35 -22.34 -1.69
N ALA A 289 20.06 -22.88 -2.70
CA ALA A 289 21.44 -22.53 -3.06
C ALA A 289 21.67 -21.04 -3.40
N THR A 290 20.60 -20.29 -3.68
CA THR A 290 20.64 -18.85 -3.98
C THR A 290 20.21 -17.97 -2.79
N GLY A 291 19.99 -18.55 -1.60
CA GLY A 291 19.32 -17.90 -0.47
C GLY A 291 17.85 -17.69 -0.82
N SER A 292 16.94 -18.51 -0.27
CA SER A 292 15.55 -18.40 -0.70
C SER A 292 14.94 -17.02 -0.49
N ARG A 293 14.06 -16.67 -1.45
CA ARG A 293 13.18 -15.50 -1.38
C ARG A 293 12.50 -15.40 -0.01
N HIS A 294 12.06 -16.52 0.57
CA HIS A 294 11.47 -16.49 1.90
C HIS A 294 12.45 -16.07 2.99
N LYS A 295 13.67 -16.62 3.06
CA LYS A 295 14.65 -16.26 4.10
C LYS A 295 14.93 -14.75 4.11
N LEU A 296 15.02 -14.14 2.93
CA LEU A 296 15.26 -12.70 2.77
C LEU A 296 14.06 -11.83 3.17
N CYS A 297 12.85 -12.36 3.11
CA CYS A 297 11.60 -11.65 3.43
C CYS A 297 10.94 -12.12 4.74
N CYS A 298 11.58 -12.99 5.52
CA CYS A 298 11.04 -13.60 6.73
C CYS A 298 11.43 -12.81 7.99
N PHE A 299 10.55 -11.89 8.39
CA PHE A 299 10.69 -11.04 9.56
C PHE A 299 9.58 -11.34 10.57
N GLN A 300 9.92 -11.29 11.84
CA GLN A 300 8.94 -11.43 12.92
C GLN A 300 8.20 -10.10 13.10
N THR A 301 6.90 -10.17 13.40
CA THR A 301 6.08 -8.98 13.66
C THR A 301 5.48 -9.02 15.06
N GLU A 302 5.31 -7.85 15.64
CA GLU A 302 4.64 -7.69 16.93
C GLU A 302 3.13 -7.82 16.84
N TYR A 303 2.56 -7.54 15.67
CA TYR A 303 1.14 -7.73 15.35
C TYR A 303 0.84 -9.16 14.88
#